data_AF-A0ABD3FG71-F1
#
_entry.id   AF-A0ABD3FG71-F1
#
_cell.length_a   1.000
_cell.length_b   1.000
_cell.length_c   1.000
_cell.angle_alpha   90.00
_cell.angle_beta   90.00
_cell.angle_gamma   90.00
#
_symmetry.space_group_name_H-M   'P 1'
#
loop_
_entity.id
_entity.type
_entity.pdbx_description
1 polymer ?
#
loop_
_entity_poly.entity_id
_entity_poly.type
_entity_poly.pdbx_seq_one_letter_code
_entity_poly.pdbx_strand_id
1 'polypeptide(L)'
;MEGLASRRGKVKVTLVQSGRWATEGEQDVELSLADISEREVSEAEALLGPGTFVGSAVCTTRVPLGGARVWVYSLVVGYNWSAEQQEGFVDLNIGEPVESMPYKPDCFQDLPVEIYALRP
;
A
#
# COMPACT_ATOMS: atom_id res chain seq x y z
N MET A 1 -17.50 27.41 -15.31
CA MET A 1 -16.07 27.33 -15.65
C MET A 1 -15.33 27.89 -14.44
N GLU A 2 -15.32 27.11 -13.36
CA GLU A 2 -14.74 27.52 -12.07
C GLU A 2 -13.22 27.44 -12.13
N GLY A 3 -12.61 28.42 -11.48
CA GLY A 3 -11.24 28.85 -11.73
C GLY A 3 -10.21 27.77 -11.46
N LEU A 4 -9.28 27.62 -12.41
CA LEU A 4 -7.92 27.18 -12.13
C LEU A 4 -7.26 28.21 -11.20
N ALA A 5 -7.62 28.18 -9.91
CA ALA A 5 -6.82 28.79 -8.88
C ALA A 5 -5.45 28.10 -8.92
N SER A 6 -4.43 28.89 -9.23
CA SER A 6 -3.03 28.50 -9.33
C SER A 6 -2.63 27.53 -8.20
N ARG A 7 -2.36 26.25 -8.54
CA ARG A 7 -1.71 25.25 -7.66
C ARG A 7 -0.22 25.59 -7.44
N ARG A 8 0.09 26.85 -7.11
CA ARG A 8 1.44 27.34 -6.77
C ARG A 8 1.49 27.62 -5.28
N GLY A 9 1.63 26.57 -4.50
CA GLY A 9 1.90 26.68 -3.07
C GLY A 9 2.69 25.46 -2.65
N LYS A 10 3.58 25.66 -1.69
CA LYS A 10 4.26 24.56 -1.02
C LYS A 10 3.45 24.16 0.22
N VAL A 11 3.41 22.89 0.53
CA VAL A 11 2.73 22.35 1.71
C VAL A 11 3.67 21.41 2.45
N LYS A 12 3.63 21.48 3.78
CA LYS A 12 4.34 20.55 4.65
C LYS A 12 3.56 19.25 4.72
N VAL A 13 4.22 18.14 4.41
CA VAL A 13 3.67 16.79 4.44
C VAL A 13 4.48 15.97 5.43
N THR A 14 3.78 15.18 6.24
CA THR A 14 4.36 14.31 7.26
C THR A 14 4.14 12.85 6.89
N LEU A 15 5.10 11.98 7.19
CA LEU A 15 4.95 10.54 7.01
C LEU A 15 3.93 9.99 8.02
N VAL A 16 2.95 9.25 7.54
CA VAL A 16 2.08 8.41 8.39
C VAL A 16 2.77 7.06 8.56
N GLN A 17 3.15 6.73 9.79
CA GLN A 17 3.82 5.46 10.12
C GLN A 17 2.79 4.32 10.16
N SER A 18 2.47 3.77 9.00
CA SER A 18 1.51 2.68 8.86
C SER A 18 1.97 1.63 7.85
N GLY A 19 1.35 0.45 7.90
CA GLY A 19 1.66 -0.67 7.00
C GLY A 19 3.17 -0.96 6.93
N ARG A 20 3.73 -0.93 5.72
CA ARG A 20 5.16 -1.16 5.47
C ARG A 20 6.08 -0.14 6.17
N TRP A 21 5.60 1.06 6.43
CA TRP A 21 6.38 2.16 7.04
C TRP A 21 6.15 2.30 8.54
N ALA A 22 5.49 1.34 9.19
CA ALA A 22 5.15 1.42 10.61
C ALA A 22 6.37 1.58 11.54
N THR A 23 7.56 1.16 11.11
CA THR A 23 8.81 1.25 11.89
C THR A 23 9.76 2.35 11.39
N GLU A 24 9.38 3.11 10.37
CA GLU A 24 10.18 4.24 9.88
C GLU A 24 10.21 5.37 10.93
N GLY A 25 11.23 6.22 10.90
CA GLY A 25 11.27 7.41 11.76
C GLY A 25 10.28 8.49 11.34
N GLU A 26 10.02 9.46 12.21
CA GLU A 26 9.28 10.67 11.84
C GLU A 26 9.99 11.40 10.70
N GLN A 27 9.22 11.76 9.67
CA GLN A 27 9.73 12.44 8.48
C GLN A 27 8.77 13.53 8.04
N ASP A 28 9.33 14.69 7.70
CA ASP A 28 8.60 15.84 7.20
C ASP A 28 9.27 16.35 5.93
N VAL A 29 8.47 16.65 4.90
CA VAL A 29 8.96 17.21 3.63
C VAL A 29 8.04 18.33 3.17
N GLU A 30 8.60 19.29 2.43
CA GLU A 30 7.83 20.36 1.81
C GLU A 30 7.66 20.06 0.31
N LEU A 31 6.43 19.80 -0.12
CA LEU A 31 6.09 19.44 -1.50
C LEU A 31 5.31 20.55 -2.19
N SER A 32 5.42 20.62 -3.52
CA SER A 32 4.54 21.47 -4.32
C SER A 32 3.14 20.88 -4.34
N LEU A 33 2.10 21.71 -4.15
CA LEU A 33 0.70 21.31 -4.32
C LEU A 33 0.41 20.78 -5.74
N ALA A 34 1.23 21.11 -6.73
CA ALA A 34 1.12 20.54 -8.07
C ALA A 34 1.49 19.05 -8.11
N ASP A 35 2.32 18.57 -7.18
CA ASP A 35 2.83 17.19 -7.17
C ASP A 35 1.90 16.22 -6.41
N ILE A 36 0.96 16.71 -5.59
CA ILE A 36 0.07 15.91 -4.72
C ILE A 36 -1.22 15.49 -5.45
N SER A 37 -1.12 15.10 -6.71
CA SER A 37 -2.25 15.20 -7.65
C SER A 37 -3.11 13.95 -7.87
N GLU A 38 -2.93 12.87 -7.10
CA GLU A 38 -3.59 11.60 -7.46
C GLU A 38 -4.91 11.33 -6.74
N ARG A 39 -4.95 11.37 -5.41
CA ARG A 39 -6.16 11.02 -4.65
C ARG A 39 -6.07 11.45 -3.18
N GLU A 40 -7.15 12.00 -2.64
CA GLU A 40 -7.29 12.17 -1.19
C GLU A 40 -7.58 10.82 -0.53
N VAL A 41 -6.90 10.55 0.58
CA VAL A 41 -7.08 9.33 1.39
C VAL A 41 -7.67 9.71 2.74
N SER A 42 -8.56 8.87 3.28
CA SER A 42 -9.13 9.10 4.61
C SER A 42 -8.09 8.84 5.70
N GLU A 43 -8.26 9.44 6.88
CA GLU A 43 -7.37 9.20 8.03
C GLU A 43 -7.31 7.71 8.39
N ALA A 44 -8.47 7.04 8.45
CA ALA A 44 -8.53 5.61 8.77
C ALA A 44 -7.81 4.75 7.73
N GLU A 45 -7.94 5.08 6.46
CA GLU A 45 -7.23 4.41 5.38
C GLU A 45 -5.72 4.60 5.50
N ALA A 46 -5.28 5.84 5.76
CA ALA A 46 -3.88 6.18 5.93
C ALA A 46 -3.28 5.47 7.15
N LEU A 47 -4.02 5.39 8.27
CA LEU A 47 -3.58 4.71 9.49
C LEU A 47 -3.52 3.19 9.34
N LEU A 48 -4.43 2.59 8.56
CA LEU A 48 -4.38 1.16 8.28
C LEU A 48 -3.24 0.81 7.30
N GLY A 49 -3.02 1.67 6.31
CA GLY A 49 -1.87 1.62 5.40
C GLY A 49 -1.85 0.49 4.35
N PRO A 50 -2.97 -0.04 3.82
CA PRO A 50 -2.91 -1.07 2.76
C PRO A 50 -2.19 -0.57 1.50
N GLY A 51 -2.34 0.72 1.17
CA GLY A 51 -1.69 1.33 0.01
C GLY A 51 -0.17 1.43 0.09
N THR A 52 0.42 1.30 1.30
CA THR A 52 1.88 1.38 1.49
C THR A 52 2.62 0.18 0.86
N PHE A 53 1.90 -0.89 0.53
CA PHE A 53 2.49 -2.10 -0.05
C PHE A 53 2.46 -2.12 -1.57
N VAL A 54 1.81 -1.17 -2.26
CA VAL A 54 1.73 -1.15 -3.73
C VAL A 54 3.14 -1.16 -4.33
N GLY A 55 3.39 -2.08 -5.27
CA GLY A 55 4.70 -2.29 -5.89
C GLY A 55 5.68 -3.14 -5.06
N SER A 56 5.28 -3.60 -3.89
CA SER A 56 6.13 -4.41 -3.00
C SER A 56 5.93 -5.91 -3.24
N ALA A 57 6.97 -6.70 -2.96
CA ALA A 57 6.86 -8.15 -2.86
C ALA A 57 6.46 -8.51 -1.44
N VAL A 58 5.53 -9.45 -1.30
CA VAL A 58 4.87 -9.73 -0.03
C VAL A 58 4.73 -11.22 0.21
N CYS A 59 4.67 -11.58 1.48
CA CYS A 59 4.22 -12.89 1.96
C CYS A 59 2.90 -12.71 2.69
N THR A 60 1.88 -13.46 2.30
CA THR A 60 0.57 -13.44 2.97
C THR A 60 0.09 -14.85 3.28
N THR A 61 -0.67 -15.02 4.37
CA THR A 61 -1.33 -16.31 4.67
C THR A 61 -2.69 -16.40 3.99
N ARG A 62 -2.99 -17.55 3.38
CA ARG A 62 -4.36 -17.90 2.97
C ARG A 62 -4.74 -19.30 3.44
N VAL A 63 -6.04 -19.55 3.54
CA VAL A 63 -6.60 -20.88 3.84
C VAL A 63 -7.47 -21.30 2.65
N PRO A 64 -6.99 -22.18 1.77
CA PRO A 64 -7.79 -22.72 0.68
C PRO A 64 -9.01 -23.48 1.23
N LEU A 65 -10.09 -23.54 0.45
CA LEU A 65 -11.29 -24.28 0.83
C LEU A 65 -10.94 -25.76 1.09
N GLY A 66 -11.23 -26.23 2.31
CA GLY A 66 -10.92 -27.61 2.72
C GLY A 66 -9.42 -27.93 2.91
N GLY A 67 -8.56 -26.91 2.89
CA GLY A 67 -7.11 -27.05 3.00
C GLY A 67 -6.52 -26.55 4.31
N ALA A 68 -5.22 -26.77 4.48
CA ALA A 68 -4.42 -26.16 5.54
C ALA A 68 -4.00 -24.73 5.17
N ARG A 69 -3.64 -23.92 6.18
CA ARG A 69 -3.06 -22.59 5.96
C ARG A 69 -1.78 -22.71 5.13
N VAL A 70 -1.67 -21.91 4.08
CA VAL A 70 -0.48 -21.81 3.22
C VAL A 70 0.01 -20.38 3.17
N TRP A 71 1.32 -20.21 2.94
CA TRP A 71 1.93 -18.93 2.64
C TRP A 71 1.94 -18.71 1.13
N VAL A 72 1.64 -17.49 0.71
CA VAL A 72 1.64 -17.06 -0.68
C VAL A 72 2.59 -15.90 -0.83
N TYR A 73 3.50 -16.05 -1.79
CA TYR A 73 4.49 -15.05 -2.17
C TYR A 73 4.01 -14.40 -3.45
N SER A 74 3.91 -13.07 -3.47
CA SER A 74 3.32 -12.34 -4.59
C SER A 74 3.82 -10.91 -4.67
N LEU A 75 3.47 -10.21 -5.75
CA LEU A 75 3.59 -8.77 -5.89
C LEU A 75 2.23 -8.10 -5.65
N VAL A 76 2.24 -6.97 -4.93
CA VAL A 76 1.06 -6.11 -4.80
C VAL A 76 1.02 -5.17 -5.99
N VAL A 77 -0.04 -5.27 -6.79
CA VAL A 77 -0.21 -4.47 -8.01
C VAL A 77 -1.23 -3.34 -7.84
N GLY A 78 -2.00 -3.38 -6.75
CA GLY A 78 -3.04 -2.41 -6.44
C GLY A 78 -3.58 -2.61 -5.03
N TYR A 79 -4.52 -1.75 -4.64
CA TYR A 79 -5.27 -1.88 -3.41
C TYR A 79 -6.63 -1.18 -3.55
N ASN A 80 -7.56 -1.54 -2.68
CA ASN A 80 -8.86 -0.91 -2.58
C ASN A 80 -9.19 -0.61 -1.11
N TRP A 81 -10.05 0.38 -0.88
CA TRP A 81 -10.51 0.78 0.44
C TRP A 81 -12.04 0.90 0.45
N SER A 82 -12.66 0.25 1.42
CA SER A 82 -14.08 0.39 1.72
C SER A 82 -14.26 1.36 2.88
N ALA A 83 -14.69 2.60 2.58
CA ALA A 83 -14.98 3.59 3.61
C ALA A 83 -16.18 3.19 4.49
N GLU A 84 -17.14 2.44 3.95
CA GLU A 84 -18.31 1.95 4.71
C GLU A 84 -17.89 0.90 5.75
N GLN A 85 -17.03 -0.04 5.35
CA GLN A 85 -16.61 -1.14 6.22
C GLN A 85 -15.35 -0.82 7.03
N GLN A 86 -14.65 0.26 6.68
CA GLN A 86 -13.32 0.61 7.23
C GLN A 86 -12.31 -0.52 7.00
N GLU A 87 -12.37 -1.14 5.82
CA GLU A 87 -11.55 -2.29 5.44
C GLU A 87 -10.74 -2.02 4.17
N GLY A 88 -9.48 -2.47 4.19
CA GLY A 88 -8.58 -2.42 3.04
C GLY A 88 -8.45 -3.77 2.36
N PHE A 89 -8.21 -3.75 1.05
CA PHE A 89 -7.91 -4.91 0.23
C PHE A 89 -6.64 -4.64 -0.55
N VAL A 90 -5.82 -5.66 -0.77
CA VAL A 90 -4.61 -5.62 -1.59
C VAL A 90 -4.78 -6.54 -2.78
N ASP A 91 -4.41 -6.05 -3.96
CA ASP A 91 -4.52 -6.80 -5.21
C ASP A 91 -3.19 -7.47 -5.50
N LEU A 92 -3.19 -8.81 -5.54
CA LEU A 92 -2.00 -9.65 -5.60
C LEU A 92 -1.89 -10.36 -6.95
N ASN A 93 -0.71 -10.26 -7.56
CA ASN A 93 -0.35 -11.01 -8.76
C ASN A 93 0.10 -12.45 -8.43
N ILE A 94 -0.87 -13.29 -8.03
CA ILE A 94 -0.65 -14.72 -7.71
C ILE A 94 -0.86 -15.60 -8.95
N GLY A 95 -1.57 -15.08 -9.96
CA GLY A 95 -1.91 -15.73 -11.23
C GLY A 95 -2.77 -14.81 -12.10
N GLU A 96 -3.31 -15.32 -13.20
CA GLU A 96 -4.32 -14.61 -13.99
C GLU A 96 -5.72 -15.17 -13.67
N PRO A 97 -6.68 -14.33 -13.23
CA PRO A 97 -6.59 -12.90 -12.97
C PRO A 97 -5.93 -12.54 -11.63
N VAL A 98 -5.61 -11.25 -11.44
CA VAL A 98 -5.20 -10.67 -10.14
C VAL A 98 -6.24 -10.99 -9.07
N GLU A 99 -5.77 -11.42 -7.90
CA GLU A 99 -6.62 -11.80 -6.78
C GLU A 99 -6.64 -10.67 -5.74
N SER A 100 -7.83 -10.20 -5.36
CA SER A 100 -7.99 -9.20 -4.31
C SER A 100 -8.18 -9.88 -2.96
N MET A 101 -7.37 -9.50 -1.97
CA MET A 101 -7.37 -10.11 -0.65
C MET A 101 -7.55 -9.06 0.46
N PRO A 102 -8.33 -9.36 1.52
CA PRO A 102 -8.42 -8.49 2.69
C PRO A 102 -7.04 -8.21 3.29
N TYR A 103 -6.71 -6.95 3.48
CA TYR A 103 -5.49 -6.54 4.16
C TYR A 103 -5.62 -6.76 5.66
N LYS A 104 -4.67 -7.50 6.24
CA LYS A 104 -4.57 -7.76 7.67
C LYS A 104 -3.11 -7.59 8.09
N PRO A 105 -2.79 -6.59 8.92
CA PRO A 105 -1.41 -6.31 9.32
C PRO A 105 -0.67 -7.54 9.86
N ASP A 106 -1.34 -8.36 10.67
CA ASP A 106 -0.74 -9.54 11.31
C ASP A 106 -0.50 -10.73 10.34
N CYS A 107 -1.07 -10.67 9.14
CA CYS A 107 -1.01 -11.75 8.15
C CYS A 107 -0.26 -11.33 6.87
N PHE A 108 0.36 -10.16 6.88
CA PHE A 108 0.93 -9.54 5.70
C PHE A 108 2.34 -9.03 6.00
N GLN A 109 3.32 -9.52 5.25
CA GLN A 109 4.71 -9.17 5.46
C GLN A 109 5.33 -8.64 4.17
N ASP A 110 5.94 -7.45 4.25
CA ASP A 110 6.82 -6.93 3.20
C ASP A 110 8.09 -7.77 3.13
N LEU A 111 8.45 -8.21 1.93
CA LEU A 111 9.64 -9.01 1.70
C LEU A 111 10.72 -8.14 1.06
N PRO A 112 11.89 -7.98 1.71
CA PRO A 112 13.04 -7.43 1.02
C PRO A 112 13.43 -8.42 -0.08
N VAL A 113 13.18 -8.05 -1.34
CA VAL A 113 13.69 -8.83 -2.47
C VAL A 113 15.18 -8.54 -2.53
N GLU A 114 15.99 -9.44 -1.97
CA GLU A 114 17.42 -9.43 -2.26
C GLU A 114 17.57 -9.59 -3.78
N ILE A 115 18.13 -8.57 -4.42
CA ILE A 115 18.49 -8.63 -5.83
C ILE A 115 19.65 -9.63 -5.89
N TYR A 116 19.34 -10.91 -6.12
CA TYR A 116 20.34 -11.91 -6.47
C TYR A 116 20.93 -11.53 -7.84
N ALA A 117 21.88 -10.59 -7.83
CA ALA A 117 22.65 -10.25 -9.00
C ALA A 117 23.60 -11.41 -9.29
N LEU A 118 23.42 -12.07 -10.45
CA LEU A 118 24.47 -12.87 -11.05
C LEU A 118 25.68 -11.95 -11.27
N ARG A 119 26.76 -12.17 -10.51
CA ARG A 119 28.04 -11.51 -10.78
C ARG A 119 28.55 -12.01 -12.14
N PRO A 120 29.10 -11.14 -13.01
CA PRO A 120 29.67 -11.54 -14.30
C PRO A 120 30.75 -12.61 -14.16
#